data_AF-A0A923ZP78-F1
#
_entry.id   AF-A0A923ZP78-F1
#
_cell.length_a   1.000
_cell.length_b   1.000
_cell.length_c   1.000
_cell.angle_alpha   90.00
_cell.angle_beta   90.00
_cell.angle_gamma   90.00
#
_symmetry.space_group_name_H-M   'P 1'
#
loop_
_entity.id
_entity.type
_entity.pdbx_description
1 polymer ?
#
loop_
_entity_poly.entity_id
_entity_poly.type
_entity_poly.pdbx_seq_one_letter_code
_entity_poly.pdbx_strand_id
1 'polypeptide(L)'
;HNGIIENFAELKAELVAAHPDTVFTSETDTEVAALLVGLEYQKTHDLAVALRNVVDRLHGAFTLLVLHKDQPGVVVGARRNSPLVIGLGDGENFLGSDVAAFVEHTRRAMAIGQDQLVTITADSVTVTDFLGNPVETEEFEIAWDASAAEKGGWSSFMAKEISEEPEAIAKTLLGRITDGVVHLHELDSFGEDVLRDIDRIVILGCGTANYSGMLGKYAIEKWARIPVEVELSHEFRYRDPVIDARTLVVSISQSGETMDTLMAVKYAVAAGAKTLSICNTQGATIARESDAVIYTHAGPEVAVASTKAFVAQVAALYLFGLHLARVRQTLSSVEIAGLLGELEALPDQLATVLEQHDAITQLAGWMTDTRSVLFLGRHAGYPVALEGALKLKELAYIHAEGFAAGELKHGPIALIEPGQPVFVIVPSPRAKDSLHPKVVSNIQEIRARGARILAIAEEGDVSVLPYADTVIRIPLASTLFEPLLAVAPLQIFAMELAAAKGLDVDQPRNLAKSVTVE
;
A
#
# COMPACT_ATOMS: atom_id res chain seq x y z
N HIS A 1 -16.88 -6.07 -14.55
CA HIS A 1 -17.37 -5.01 -13.65
C HIS A 1 -16.50 -5.04 -12.42
N ASN A 2 -15.88 -3.92 -12.07
CA ASN A 2 -15.16 -3.75 -10.82
C ASN A 2 -15.84 -2.64 -10.04
N GLY A 3 -16.37 -2.91 -8.86
CA GLY A 3 -17.18 -1.94 -8.15
C GLY A 3 -18.39 -2.52 -7.45
N ILE A 4 -19.22 -1.63 -6.91
CA ILE A 4 -20.54 -1.90 -6.33
C ILE A 4 -21.53 -0.88 -6.90
N ILE A 5 -22.63 -1.37 -7.46
CA ILE A 5 -23.79 -0.55 -7.81
C ILE A 5 -24.72 -0.51 -6.60
N GLU A 6 -24.67 0.56 -5.83
CA GLU A 6 -25.35 0.67 -4.53
C GLU A 6 -26.88 0.63 -4.63
N ASN A 7 -27.44 1.17 -5.71
CA ASN A 7 -28.88 1.18 -5.95
C ASN A 7 -29.40 -0.01 -6.76
N PHE A 8 -28.62 -1.11 -6.87
CA PHE A 8 -29.01 -2.27 -7.68
C PHE A 8 -30.35 -2.89 -7.27
N ALA A 9 -30.69 -2.87 -5.98
CA ALA A 9 -31.94 -3.45 -5.48
C ALA A 9 -33.18 -2.69 -5.99
N GLU A 10 -33.11 -1.35 -6.03
CA GLU A 10 -34.16 -0.49 -6.59
C GLU A 10 -34.29 -0.72 -8.10
N LEU A 11 -33.17 -0.70 -8.82
CA LEU A 11 -33.12 -0.93 -10.26
C LEU A 11 -33.63 -2.33 -10.65
N LYS A 12 -33.30 -3.35 -9.85
CA LYS A 12 -33.81 -4.72 -10.03
C LYS A 12 -35.32 -4.78 -9.83
N ALA A 13 -35.86 -4.12 -8.82
CA ALA A 13 -37.30 -4.08 -8.58
C ALA A 13 -38.05 -3.39 -9.73
N GLU A 14 -37.50 -2.28 -10.25
CA GLU A 14 -38.05 -1.58 -11.41
C GLU A 14 -38.04 -2.47 -12.67
N LEU A 15 -36.92 -3.14 -12.94
CA LEU A 15 -36.79 -4.06 -14.07
C LEU A 15 -37.83 -5.17 -14.01
N VAL A 16 -38.00 -5.83 -12.86
CA VAL A 16 -38.97 -6.90 -12.68
C VAL A 16 -40.41 -6.38 -12.84
N ALA A 17 -40.70 -5.15 -12.40
CA ALA A 17 -42.01 -4.55 -12.56
C ALA A 17 -42.32 -4.18 -14.02
N ALA A 18 -41.34 -3.63 -14.74
CA ALA A 18 -41.49 -3.22 -16.14
C ALA A 18 -41.41 -4.41 -17.12
N HIS A 19 -40.64 -5.43 -16.77
CA HIS A 19 -40.37 -6.63 -17.58
C HIS A 19 -40.51 -7.90 -16.72
N PRO A 20 -41.75 -8.35 -16.43
CA PRO A 20 -42.00 -9.50 -15.55
C PRO A 20 -41.35 -10.82 -16.01
N ASP A 21 -41.04 -10.93 -17.30
CA ASP A 21 -40.39 -12.09 -17.90
C ASP A 21 -38.85 -12.06 -17.81
N THR A 22 -38.26 -10.99 -17.24
CA THR A 22 -36.81 -10.88 -17.05
C THR A 22 -36.34 -11.89 -16.00
N VAL A 23 -35.44 -12.78 -16.42
CA VAL A 23 -34.83 -13.79 -15.55
C VAL A 23 -33.46 -13.32 -15.10
N PHE A 24 -33.26 -13.26 -13.78
CA PHE A 24 -31.95 -13.09 -13.15
C PHE A 24 -31.36 -14.46 -12.86
N THR A 25 -30.10 -14.65 -13.23
CA THR A 25 -29.34 -15.89 -13.05
C THR A 25 -28.30 -15.79 -11.94
N SER A 26 -28.07 -14.59 -11.42
CA SER A 26 -27.19 -14.31 -10.29
C SER A 26 -27.86 -13.41 -9.25
N GLU A 27 -27.18 -13.29 -8.11
CA GLU A 27 -27.51 -12.31 -7.06
C GLU A 27 -26.64 -11.05 -7.16
N THR A 28 -25.87 -10.90 -8.25
CA THR A 28 -24.91 -9.80 -8.39
C THR A 28 -25.60 -8.53 -8.88
N ASP A 29 -25.18 -7.41 -8.32
CA ASP A 29 -25.46 -6.06 -8.81
C ASP A 29 -25.07 -5.88 -10.28
N THR A 30 -24.00 -6.54 -10.71
CA THR A 30 -23.47 -6.57 -12.08
C THR A 30 -24.51 -7.04 -13.10
N GLU A 31 -25.32 -8.05 -12.77
CA GLU A 31 -26.34 -8.58 -13.70
C GLU A 31 -27.44 -7.55 -13.97
N VAL A 32 -27.78 -6.73 -12.97
CA VAL A 32 -28.74 -5.62 -13.12
C VAL A 32 -28.25 -4.63 -14.17
N ALA A 33 -26.97 -4.23 -14.12
CA ALA A 33 -26.37 -3.34 -15.12
C ALA A 33 -26.39 -3.94 -16.52
N ALA A 34 -26.02 -5.21 -16.67
CA ALA A 34 -26.00 -5.90 -17.96
C ALA A 34 -27.39 -5.94 -18.61
N LEU A 35 -28.44 -6.22 -17.83
CA LEU A 35 -29.82 -6.25 -18.31
C LEU A 35 -30.34 -4.85 -18.69
N LEU A 36 -30.02 -3.82 -17.89
CA LEU A 36 -30.36 -2.42 -18.23
C LEU A 36 -29.72 -2.00 -19.55
N VAL A 37 -28.43 -2.27 -19.74
CA VAL A 37 -27.71 -1.94 -20.98
C VAL A 37 -28.30 -2.70 -22.16
N GLY A 38 -28.63 -3.99 -21.99
CA GLY A 38 -29.26 -4.80 -23.03
C GLY A 38 -30.62 -4.25 -23.48
N LEU A 39 -31.48 -3.85 -22.54
CA LEU A 39 -32.79 -3.24 -22.84
C LEU A 39 -32.65 -1.88 -23.52
N GLU A 40 -31.67 -1.07 -23.11
CA GLU A 40 -31.45 0.24 -23.70
C GLU A 40 -30.82 0.12 -25.10
N TYR A 41 -29.97 -0.88 -25.33
CA TYR A 41 -29.43 -1.20 -26.65
C TYR A 41 -30.54 -1.61 -27.63
N GLN A 42 -31.58 -2.33 -27.18
CA GLN A 42 -32.71 -2.68 -28.05
C GLN A 42 -33.46 -1.45 -28.60
N LYS A 43 -33.37 -0.30 -27.92
CA LYS A 43 -34.00 0.96 -28.36
C LYS A 43 -33.07 1.79 -29.23
N THR A 44 -31.79 1.86 -28.84
CA THR A 44 -30.82 2.79 -29.42
C THR A 44 -30.03 2.20 -30.58
N HIS A 45 -29.82 0.88 -30.58
CA HIS A 45 -28.92 0.14 -31.46
C HIS A 45 -27.48 0.70 -31.49
N ASP A 46 -27.08 1.38 -30.42
CA ASP A 46 -25.75 1.97 -30.23
C ASP A 46 -25.28 1.66 -28.81
N LEU A 47 -24.19 0.90 -28.69
CA LEU A 47 -23.70 0.42 -27.40
C LEU A 47 -23.18 1.55 -26.50
N ALA A 48 -22.57 2.58 -27.09
CA ALA A 48 -22.06 3.72 -26.35
C ALA A 48 -23.21 4.56 -25.79
N VAL A 49 -24.24 4.79 -26.60
CA VAL A 49 -25.46 5.50 -26.16
C VAL A 49 -26.21 4.68 -25.11
N ALA A 50 -26.35 3.37 -25.32
CA ALA A 50 -27.02 2.48 -24.38
C ALA A 50 -26.34 2.48 -23.01
N LEU A 51 -25.00 2.35 -22.97
CA LEU A 51 -24.26 2.42 -21.72
C LEU A 51 -24.40 3.79 -21.07
N ARG A 52 -24.27 4.88 -21.85
CA ARG A 52 -24.40 6.26 -21.34
C ARG A 52 -25.74 6.48 -20.62
N ASN A 53 -26.84 6.05 -21.23
CA ASN A 53 -28.18 6.19 -20.67
C ASN A 53 -28.36 5.38 -19.36
N VAL A 54 -27.61 4.29 -19.21
CA VAL A 54 -27.69 3.44 -18.01
C VAL A 54 -26.81 3.99 -16.88
N VAL A 55 -25.57 4.42 -17.16
CA VAL A 55 -24.63 4.86 -16.11
C VAL A 55 -25.08 6.11 -15.37
N ASP A 56 -25.91 6.95 -16.00
CA ASP A 56 -26.57 8.09 -15.35
C ASP A 56 -27.49 7.66 -14.19
N ARG A 57 -28.02 6.43 -14.26
CA ARG A 57 -28.92 5.86 -13.26
C ARG A 57 -28.23 5.06 -12.17
N LEU A 58 -26.94 4.76 -12.32
CA LEU A 58 -26.20 3.90 -11.40
C LEU A 58 -25.62 4.72 -10.25
N HIS A 59 -25.83 4.28 -9.01
CA HIS A 59 -25.17 4.86 -7.83
C HIS A 59 -24.03 3.96 -7.37
N GLY A 60 -23.02 4.55 -6.73
CA GLY A 60 -21.84 3.84 -6.22
C GLY A 60 -20.58 4.02 -7.08
N ALA A 61 -19.68 3.07 -6.98
CA ALA A 61 -18.38 3.07 -7.65
C ALA A 61 -18.32 1.88 -8.62
N PHE A 62 -18.02 2.11 -9.89
CA PHE A 62 -17.93 1.06 -10.91
C PHE A 62 -16.98 1.39 -12.05
N THR A 63 -16.32 0.34 -12.55
CA THR A 63 -15.77 0.25 -13.89
C THR A 63 -16.53 -0.84 -14.64
N LEU A 64 -17.22 -0.45 -15.70
CA LEU A 64 -17.99 -1.35 -16.56
C LEU A 64 -17.32 -1.45 -17.91
N LEU A 65 -17.13 -2.67 -18.42
CA LEU A 65 -16.77 -2.94 -19.81
C LEU A 65 -17.90 -3.74 -20.43
N VAL A 66 -18.47 -3.25 -21.52
CA VAL A 66 -19.57 -3.91 -22.21
C VAL A 66 -19.23 -4.17 -23.67
N LEU A 67 -19.74 -5.28 -24.16
CA LEU A 67 -19.60 -5.79 -25.52
C LEU A 67 -20.99 -6.14 -26.03
N HIS A 68 -21.19 -6.04 -27.35
CA HIS A 68 -22.44 -6.49 -27.96
C HIS A 68 -22.15 -7.34 -29.20
N LYS A 69 -22.81 -8.50 -29.31
CA LYS A 69 -22.59 -9.46 -30.41
C LYS A 69 -22.84 -8.87 -31.81
N ASP A 70 -23.75 -7.91 -31.90
CA ASP A 70 -24.14 -7.26 -33.17
C ASP A 70 -23.26 -6.03 -33.48
N GLN A 71 -22.31 -5.68 -32.60
CA GLN A 71 -21.27 -4.67 -32.83
C GLN A 71 -19.87 -5.25 -32.55
N PRO A 72 -19.43 -6.24 -33.34
CA PRO A 72 -18.12 -6.85 -33.14
C PRO A 72 -17.00 -5.82 -33.33
N GLY A 73 -15.97 -5.89 -32.49
CA GLY A 73 -14.81 -4.98 -32.55
C GLY A 73 -14.99 -3.65 -31.82
N VAL A 74 -16.14 -3.43 -31.16
CA VAL A 74 -16.39 -2.27 -30.30
C VAL A 74 -16.41 -2.72 -28.84
N VAL A 75 -15.64 -2.04 -27.99
CA VAL A 75 -15.71 -2.17 -26.54
C VAL A 75 -16.04 -0.81 -25.95
N VAL A 76 -17.06 -0.76 -25.09
CA VAL A 76 -17.43 0.46 -24.39
C VAL A 76 -17.13 0.30 -22.91
N GLY A 77 -16.33 1.21 -22.37
CA GLY A 77 -16.01 1.30 -20.95
C GLY A 77 -16.69 2.49 -20.29
N ALA A 78 -17.12 2.36 -19.03
CA ALA A 78 -17.55 3.48 -18.21
C ALA A 78 -16.84 3.44 -16.85
N ARG A 79 -16.45 4.62 -16.35
CA ARG A 79 -15.71 4.78 -15.10
C ARG A 79 -16.41 5.75 -14.15
N ARG A 80 -16.65 5.31 -12.91
CA ARG A 80 -17.01 6.12 -11.75
C ARG A 80 -16.35 5.56 -10.50
N ASN A 81 -15.43 6.31 -9.89
CA ASN A 81 -14.74 5.96 -8.64
C ASN A 81 -14.10 4.55 -8.60
N SER A 82 -13.82 3.93 -9.74
CA SER A 82 -13.05 2.68 -9.86
C SER A 82 -12.00 2.84 -10.96
N PRO A 83 -10.84 2.14 -10.93
CA PRO A 83 -9.79 2.33 -11.92
C PRO A 83 -10.18 1.85 -13.32
N LEU A 84 -9.82 2.63 -14.34
CA LEU A 84 -9.84 2.25 -15.75
C LEU A 84 -8.77 3.04 -16.49
N VAL A 85 -7.95 2.35 -17.28
CA VAL A 85 -6.88 2.92 -18.10
C VAL A 85 -6.93 2.27 -19.49
N ILE A 86 -6.55 3.06 -20.50
CA ILE A 86 -6.58 2.65 -21.91
C ILE A 86 -5.14 2.42 -22.36
N GLY A 87 -4.86 1.28 -22.99
CA GLY A 87 -3.60 1.01 -23.68
C GLY A 87 -3.73 1.31 -25.17
N LEU A 88 -2.80 2.08 -25.71
CA LEU A 88 -2.82 2.54 -27.11
C LEU A 88 -1.80 1.75 -27.93
N GLY A 89 -2.25 0.80 -28.74
CA GLY A 89 -1.42 -0.01 -29.61
C GLY A 89 -1.44 0.43 -31.07
N ASP A 90 -0.72 -0.30 -31.92
CA ASP A 90 -0.70 -0.09 -33.36
C ASP A 90 -1.71 -1.04 -34.04
N GLY A 91 -2.91 -0.53 -34.33
CA GLY A 91 -4.01 -1.34 -34.88
C GLY A 91 -4.71 -2.23 -33.85
N GLU A 92 -4.49 -1.95 -32.57
CA GLU A 92 -5.15 -2.57 -31.42
C GLU A 92 -5.24 -1.58 -30.26
N ASN A 93 -6.26 -1.70 -29.42
CA ASN A 93 -6.40 -0.92 -28.19
C ASN A 93 -6.85 -1.82 -27.05
N PHE A 94 -6.45 -1.45 -25.84
CA PHE A 94 -6.66 -2.24 -24.64
C PHE A 94 -7.42 -1.44 -23.59
N LEU A 95 -8.23 -2.13 -22.77
CA LEU A 95 -8.83 -1.57 -21.56
C LEU A 95 -8.42 -2.45 -20.39
N GLY A 96 -7.88 -1.83 -19.34
CA GLY A 96 -7.45 -2.50 -18.12
C GLY A 96 -7.80 -1.69 -16.89
N SER A 97 -7.90 -2.36 -15.74
CA SER A 97 -7.96 -1.66 -14.45
C SER A 97 -6.58 -1.20 -13.99
N ASP A 98 -5.51 -1.75 -14.58
CA ASP A 98 -4.12 -1.39 -14.37
C ASP A 98 -3.36 -1.53 -15.71
N VAL A 99 -2.29 -0.76 -15.87
CA VAL A 99 -1.40 -0.80 -17.05
C VAL A 99 -0.71 -2.16 -17.22
N ALA A 100 -0.54 -2.92 -16.14
CA ALA A 100 0.01 -4.27 -16.18
C ALA A 100 -0.76 -5.22 -17.11
N ALA A 101 -2.05 -4.94 -17.37
CA ALA A 101 -2.88 -5.77 -18.24
C ALA A 101 -2.50 -5.71 -19.73
N PHE A 102 -1.72 -4.70 -20.16
CA PHE A 102 -1.39 -4.51 -21.58
C PHE A 102 0.05 -4.02 -21.83
N VAL A 103 0.88 -3.85 -20.80
CA VAL A 103 2.25 -3.34 -20.93
C VAL A 103 3.15 -4.20 -21.84
N GLU A 104 2.82 -5.49 -22.00
CA GLU A 104 3.48 -6.40 -22.96
C GLU A 104 3.23 -6.01 -24.43
N HIS A 105 2.11 -5.34 -24.71
CA HIS A 105 1.69 -4.97 -26.06
C HIS A 105 1.98 -3.51 -26.39
N THR A 106 1.84 -2.61 -25.41
CA THR A 106 2.11 -1.19 -25.60
C THR A 106 2.58 -0.51 -24.33
N ARG A 107 3.48 0.47 -24.50
CA ARG A 107 3.92 1.38 -23.43
C ARG A 107 3.14 2.69 -23.41
N ARG A 108 2.29 2.93 -24.40
CA ARG A 108 1.46 4.14 -24.47
C ARG A 108 0.16 3.86 -23.76
N ALA A 109 -0.14 4.68 -22.76
CA ALA A 109 -1.38 4.60 -22.00
C ALA A 109 -2.10 5.94 -22.01
N MET A 110 -3.40 5.91 -21.78
CA MET A 110 -4.25 7.08 -21.67
C MET A 110 -5.12 6.94 -20.43
N ALA A 111 -5.08 7.98 -19.59
CA ALA A 111 -5.88 8.01 -18.37
C ALA A 111 -7.31 8.47 -18.69
N ILE A 112 -8.30 7.79 -18.13
CA ILE A 112 -9.69 8.25 -18.17
C ILE A 112 -10.01 8.99 -16.86
N GLY A 113 -10.85 10.01 -16.90
CA GLY A 113 -11.32 10.75 -15.73
C GLY A 113 -12.54 10.13 -15.07
N GLN A 114 -13.10 10.83 -14.07
CA GLN A 114 -14.34 10.43 -13.39
C GLN A 114 -15.56 10.75 -14.25
N ASP A 115 -16.60 9.89 -14.15
CA ASP A 115 -17.85 10.04 -14.90
C ASP A 115 -17.64 10.12 -16.42
N GLN A 116 -16.71 9.29 -16.89
CA GLN A 116 -16.33 9.22 -18.30
C GLN A 116 -16.58 7.85 -18.91
N LEU A 117 -16.93 7.89 -20.18
CA LEU A 117 -17.19 6.76 -21.03
C LEU A 117 -16.16 6.74 -22.16
N VAL A 118 -15.55 5.59 -22.38
CA VAL A 118 -14.63 5.33 -23.49
C VAL A 118 -15.27 4.36 -24.46
N THR A 119 -15.15 4.63 -25.75
CA THR A 119 -15.43 3.68 -26.81
C THR A 119 -14.13 3.40 -27.54
N ILE A 120 -13.72 2.13 -27.58
CA ILE A 120 -12.53 1.71 -28.34
C ILE A 120 -12.90 0.76 -29.48
N THR A 121 -12.12 0.87 -30.55
CA THR A 121 -11.99 -0.12 -31.62
C THR A 121 -10.50 -0.44 -31.80
N ALA A 122 -10.16 -1.31 -32.76
CA ALA A 122 -8.76 -1.53 -33.16
C ALA A 122 -8.05 -0.22 -33.56
N ASP A 123 -8.76 0.69 -34.24
CA ASP A 123 -8.16 1.88 -34.86
C ASP A 123 -8.48 3.20 -34.16
N SER A 124 -9.37 3.20 -33.15
CA SER A 124 -9.85 4.46 -32.56
C SER A 124 -10.16 4.35 -31.07
N VAL A 125 -9.95 5.47 -30.37
CA VAL A 125 -10.35 5.69 -28.98
C VAL A 125 -11.11 7.00 -28.92
N THR A 126 -12.33 6.96 -28.39
CA THR A 126 -13.16 8.15 -28.17
C THR A 126 -13.58 8.21 -26.72
N VAL A 127 -13.34 9.35 -26.06
CA VAL A 127 -13.73 9.57 -24.66
C VAL A 127 -14.75 10.70 -24.58
N THR A 128 -15.85 10.43 -23.86
CA THR A 128 -16.89 11.41 -23.55
C THR A 128 -17.19 11.42 -22.06
N ASP A 129 -17.72 12.51 -21.53
CA ASP A 129 -18.36 12.48 -20.22
C ASP A 129 -19.70 11.71 -20.29
N PHE A 130 -20.34 11.48 -19.14
CA PHE A 130 -21.67 10.85 -19.08
C PHE A 130 -22.79 11.70 -19.69
N LEU A 131 -22.56 12.99 -19.97
CA LEU A 131 -23.48 13.85 -20.72
C LEU A 131 -23.29 13.74 -22.24
N GLY A 132 -22.23 13.07 -22.70
CA GLY A 132 -21.89 12.88 -24.11
C GLY A 132 -21.00 13.97 -24.70
N ASN A 133 -20.45 14.88 -23.90
CA ASN A 133 -19.48 15.86 -24.37
C ASN A 133 -18.11 15.21 -24.56
N PRO A 134 -17.36 15.54 -25.62
CA PRO A 134 -15.98 15.11 -25.77
C PRO A 134 -15.10 15.58 -24.62
N VAL A 135 -14.16 14.74 -24.20
CA VAL A 135 -13.20 15.04 -23.12
C VAL A 135 -11.80 15.06 -23.69
N GLU A 136 -10.99 16.04 -23.29
CA GLU A 136 -9.55 16.03 -23.55
C GLU A 136 -8.85 14.98 -22.67
N THR A 137 -8.07 14.12 -23.30
CA THR A 137 -7.38 13.02 -22.65
C THR A 137 -5.87 13.23 -22.67
N GLU A 138 -5.20 12.84 -21.59
CA GLU A 138 -3.75 12.91 -21.49
C GLU A 138 -3.14 11.52 -21.71
N GLU A 139 -2.26 11.43 -22.70
CA GLU A 139 -1.43 10.24 -22.93
C GLU A 139 -0.20 10.29 -22.03
N PHE A 140 0.19 9.14 -21.50
CA PHE A 140 1.43 8.97 -20.74
C PHE A 140 2.15 7.69 -21.16
N GLU A 141 3.47 7.66 -20.97
CA GLU A 141 4.29 6.49 -21.25
C GLU A 141 4.53 5.69 -19.97
N ILE A 142 4.36 4.37 -20.06
CA ILE A 142 4.63 3.44 -18.96
C ILE A 142 6.14 3.32 -18.82
N ALA A 143 6.67 3.83 -17.70
CA ALA A 143 8.10 3.92 -17.43
C ALA A 143 8.79 2.57 -17.13
N TRP A 144 8.04 1.47 -17.03
CA TRP A 144 8.57 0.15 -16.66
C TRP A 144 8.23 -0.92 -17.70
N ASP A 145 9.11 -1.93 -17.81
CA ASP A 145 9.04 -2.98 -18.82
C ASP A 145 8.19 -4.17 -18.35
N ALA A 146 7.56 -4.90 -19.27
CA ALA A 146 6.71 -6.05 -18.95
C ALA A 146 7.40 -7.11 -18.07
N SER A 147 8.70 -7.30 -18.28
CA SER A 147 9.55 -8.18 -17.46
C SER A 147 9.51 -7.86 -15.96
N ALA A 148 9.23 -6.61 -15.57
CA ALA A 148 9.10 -6.22 -14.17
C ALA A 148 7.84 -6.80 -13.50
N ALA A 149 6.79 -7.10 -14.28
CA ALA A 149 5.54 -7.71 -13.82
C ALA A 149 5.49 -9.23 -14.02
N GLU A 150 6.54 -9.84 -14.57
CA GLU A 150 6.67 -11.30 -14.66
C GLU A 150 7.26 -11.90 -13.38
N LYS A 151 6.82 -13.12 -13.04
CA LYS A 151 7.40 -13.89 -11.92
C LYS A 151 8.84 -14.32 -12.21
N GLY A 152 9.20 -14.48 -13.48
CA GLY A 152 10.52 -14.96 -13.89
C GLY A 152 10.83 -16.35 -13.31
N GLY A 153 12.05 -16.53 -12.78
CA GLY A 153 12.51 -17.78 -12.18
C GLY A 153 12.13 -17.98 -10.71
N TRP A 154 11.33 -17.09 -10.11
CA TRP A 154 10.97 -17.14 -8.69
C TRP A 154 9.81 -18.10 -8.41
N SER A 155 9.77 -18.63 -7.18
CA SER A 155 8.69 -19.52 -6.73
C SER A 155 7.33 -18.81 -6.61
N SER A 156 7.33 -17.54 -6.24
CA SER A 156 6.15 -16.68 -6.09
C SER A 156 6.51 -15.23 -6.45
N PHE A 157 5.50 -14.39 -6.74
CA PHE A 157 5.70 -12.94 -6.86
C PHE A 157 6.19 -12.36 -5.55
N MET A 158 5.65 -12.81 -4.42
CA MET A 158 6.10 -12.32 -3.11
C MET A 158 7.59 -12.60 -2.86
N ALA A 159 8.11 -13.77 -3.26
CA ALA A 159 9.53 -14.09 -3.13
C ALA A 159 10.41 -13.15 -3.97
N LYS A 160 9.99 -12.90 -5.22
CA LYS A 160 10.63 -11.90 -6.10
C LYS A 160 10.61 -10.53 -5.44
N GLU A 161 9.47 -10.08 -4.96
CA GLU A 161 9.29 -8.73 -4.41
C GLU A 161 10.07 -8.51 -3.11
N ILE A 162 10.16 -9.51 -2.23
CA ILE A 162 11.05 -9.47 -1.05
C ILE A 162 12.51 -9.34 -1.50
N SER A 163 12.94 -10.07 -2.53
CA SER A 163 14.32 -9.96 -3.04
C SER A 163 14.63 -8.59 -3.66
N GLU A 164 13.60 -7.87 -4.12
CA GLU A 164 13.69 -6.56 -4.77
C GLU A 164 13.67 -5.39 -3.76
N GLU A 165 13.46 -5.65 -2.46
CA GLU A 165 13.39 -4.60 -1.44
C GLU A 165 14.62 -3.67 -1.41
N PRO A 166 15.88 -4.16 -1.51
CA PRO A 166 17.05 -3.28 -1.61
C PRO A 166 16.98 -2.31 -2.80
N GLU A 167 16.57 -2.83 -3.96
CA GLU A 167 16.43 -2.02 -5.17
C GLU A 167 15.27 -1.02 -5.06
N ALA A 168 14.17 -1.41 -4.42
CA ALA A 168 13.03 -0.53 -4.18
C ALA A 168 13.40 0.66 -3.31
N ILE A 169 14.19 0.45 -2.25
CA ILE A 169 14.75 1.55 -1.45
C ILE A 169 15.65 2.41 -2.33
N ALA A 170 16.63 1.82 -3.03
CA ALA A 170 17.57 2.58 -3.86
C ALA A 170 16.87 3.46 -4.91
N LYS A 171 15.84 2.93 -5.59
CA LYS A 171 15.01 3.67 -6.56
C LYS A 171 14.20 4.78 -5.90
N THR A 172 13.74 4.59 -4.66
CA THR A 172 13.06 5.65 -3.90
C THR A 172 14.00 6.82 -3.60
N LEU A 173 15.30 6.57 -3.38
CA LEU A 173 16.29 7.61 -3.08
C LEU A 173 16.82 8.32 -4.34
N LEU A 174 16.79 7.64 -5.47
CA LEU A 174 17.42 8.09 -6.72
C LEU A 174 16.95 9.50 -7.13
N GLY A 175 17.91 10.38 -7.38
CA GLY A 175 17.65 11.75 -7.84
C GLY A 175 17.13 12.72 -6.77
N ARG A 176 16.93 12.28 -5.52
CA ARG A 176 16.42 13.10 -4.41
C ARG A 176 17.48 13.52 -3.41
N ILE A 177 18.71 13.04 -3.58
CA ILE A 177 19.86 13.37 -2.73
C ILE A 177 20.96 13.97 -3.61
N THR A 178 21.45 15.15 -3.24
CA THR A 178 22.58 15.82 -3.92
C THR A 178 23.44 16.52 -2.88
N ASP A 179 24.75 16.26 -2.90
CA ASP A 179 25.74 16.83 -1.96
C ASP A 179 25.35 16.67 -0.47
N GLY A 180 24.74 15.54 -0.10
CA GLY A 180 24.29 15.28 1.26
C GLY A 180 23.07 16.09 1.69
N VAL A 181 22.30 16.61 0.73
CA VAL A 181 21.07 17.37 0.94
C VAL A 181 19.93 16.68 0.21
N VAL A 182 18.77 16.61 0.88
CA VAL A 182 17.54 16.07 0.30
C VAL A 182 16.77 17.17 -0.44
N HIS A 183 16.45 16.89 -1.70
CA HIS A 183 15.64 17.73 -2.58
C HIS A 183 14.42 16.93 -3.05
N LEU A 184 13.23 17.39 -2.65
CA LEU A 184 11.96 16.83 -3.08
C LEU A 184 11.27 17.88 -3.95
N HIS A 185 11.60 17.86 -5.24
CA HIS A 185 11.06 18.80 -6.23
C HIS A 185 9.54 18.74 -6.31
N GLU A 186 8.96 17.60 -5.95
CA GLU A 186 7.53 17.38 -5.89
C GLU A 186 6.84 18.30 -4.86
N LEU A 187 7.59 18.87 -3.91
CA LEU A 187 7.09 19.82 -2.90
C LEU A 187 7.35 21.29 -3.26
N ASP A 188 8.04 21.57 -4.38
CA ASP A 188 8.36 22.94 -4.79
C ASP A 188 7.08 23.77 -5.02
N SER A 189 5.97 23.11 -5.41
CA SER A 189 4.64 23.73 -5.59
C SER A 189 4.05 24.31 -4.30
N PHE A 190 4.45 23.81 -3.12
CA PHE A 190 4.00 24.35 -1.84
C PHE A 190 4.78 25.61 -1.47
N GLY A 191 6.07 25.64 -1.83
CA GLY A 191 7.02 26.66 -1.37
C GLY A 191 7.47 26.43 0.07
N GLU A 192 8.72 26.81 0.36
CA GLU A 192 9.34 26.59 1.68
C GLU A 192 8.61 27.35 2.81
N ASP A 193 7.97 28.49 2.52
CA ASP A 193 7.21 29.25 3.53
C ASP A 193 6.00 28.47 4.03
N VAL A 194 5.22 27.87 3.13
CA VAL A 194 4.07 27.03 3.51
C VAL A 194 4.55 25.83 4.32
N LEU A 195 5.62 25.15 3.88
CA LEU A 195 6.21 24.02 4.60
C LEU A 195 6.72 24.40 6.01
N ARG A 196 7.21 25.62 6.20
CA ARG A 196 7.58 26.15 7.53
C ARG A 196 6.37 26.50 8.39
N ASP A 197 5.27 26.89 7.78
CA ASP A 197 4.06 27.27 8.51
C ASP A 197 3.21 26.06 8.95
N ILE A 198 3.43 24.88 8.35
CA ILE A 198 2.79 23.64 8.79
C ILE A 198 3.15 23.34 10.24
N ASP A 199 2.13 23.20 11.08
CA ASP A 199 2.27 22.93 12.52
C ASP A 199 1.69 21.58 12.94
N ARG A 200 1.05 20.85 12.02
CA ARG A 200 0.58 19.49 12.25
C ARG A 200 0.55 18.67 10.97
N ILE A 201 0.88 17.39 11.09
CA ILE A 201 0.78 16.41 10.00
C ILE A 201 -0.19 15.31 10.42
N VAL A 202 -1.10 14.93 9.52
CA VAL A 202 -1.97 13.76 9.69
C VAL A 202 -1.65 12.77 8.57
N ILE A 203 -1.10 11.61 8.92
CA ILE A 203 -0.81 10.53 7.98
C ILE A 203 -2.00 9.58 7.90
N LEU A 204 -2.46 9.30 6.68
CA LEU A 204 -3.58 8.42 6.38
C LEU A 204 -3.12 7.21 5.58
N GLY A 205 -3.63 6.03 5.94
CA GLY A 205 -3.41 4.80 5.19
C GLY A 205 -4.25 3.65 5.73
N CYS A 206 -4.31 2.55 4.97
CA CYS A 206 -4.98 1.31 5.35
C CYS A 206 -3.96 0.15 5.43
N GLY A 207 -4.11 -0.74 6.41
CA GLY A 207 -3.27 -1.94 6.55
C GLY A 207 -1.77 -1.61 6.63
N THR A 208 -0.95 -2.31 5.84
CA THR A 208 0.51 -2.10 5.77
C THR A 208 0.91 -0.62 5.53
N ALA A 209 0.14 0.15 4.75
CA ALA A 209 0.41 1.57 4.50
C ALA A 209 0.19 2.44 5.75
N ASN A 210 -0.71 2.05 6.65
CA ASN A 210 -0.87 2.71 7.94
C ASN A 210 0.38 2.48 8.81
N TYR A 211 0.91 1.25 8.82
CA TYR A 211 2.09 0.90 9.62
C TYR A 211 3.37 1.57 9.12
N SER A 212 3.53 1.79 7.81
CA SER A 212 4.64 2.60 7.28
C SER A 212 4.53 4.05 7.76
N GLY A 213 3.30 4.60 7.79
CA GLY A 213 2.99 5.89 8.41
C GLY A 213 3.33 5.97 9.90
N MET A 214 3.00 4.92 10.68
CA MET A 214 3.36 4.84 12.10
C MET A 214 4.87 4.86 12.33
N LEU A 215 5.65 4.23 11.44
CA LEU A 215 7.10 4.27 11.51
C LEU A 215 7.65 5.66 11.11
N GLY A 216 7.15 6.21 9.99
CA GLY A 216 7.51 7.55 9.51
C GLY A 216 7.21 8.65 10.53
N LYS A 217 6.13 8.53 11.30
CA LYS A 217 5.79 9.44 12.41
C LYS A 217 6.96 9.64 13.37
N TYR A 218 7.60 8.57 13.85
CA TYR A 218 8.71 8.68 14.80
C TYR A 218 9.89 9.47 14.21
N ALA A 219 10.16 9.29 12.92
CA ALA A 219 11.23 9.99 12.22
C ALA A 219 10.90 11.47 12.01
N ILE A 220 9.71 11.77 11.47
CA ILE A 220 9.27 13.14 11.20
C ILE A 220 9.19 13.96 12.49
N GLU A 221 8.59 13.42 13.56
CA GLU A 221 8.52 14.11 14.85
C GLU A 221 9.91 14.38 15.44
N LYS A 222 10.83 13.41 15.31
CA LYS A 222 12.20 13.55 15.81
C LYS A 222 12.98 14.60 15.03
N TRP A 223 12.89 14.59 13.71
CA TRP A 223 13.71 15.42 12.83
C TRP A 223 13.11 16.80 12.59
N ALA A 224 11.84 16.88 12.19
CA ALA A 224 11.18 18.13 11.80
C ALA A 224 10.51 18.86 12.97
N ARG A 225 10.37 18.20 14.13
CA ARG A 225 9.73 18.74 15.35
C ARG A 225 8.29 19.22 15.12
N ILE A 226 7.55 18.51 14.28
CA ILE A 226 6.12 18.72 14.01
C ILE A 226 5.34 17.56 14.61
N PRO A 227 4.24 17.79 15.36
CA PRO A 227 3.32 16.74 15.77
C PRO A 227 2.76 15.97 14.57
N VAL A 228 2.81 14.63 14.65
CA VAL A 228 2.28 13.77 13.59
C VAL A 228 1.19 12.87 14.19
N GLU A 229 0.02 12.82 13.57
CA GLU A 229 -1.01 11.83 13.84
C GLU A 229 -1.00 10.78 12.73
N VAL A 230 -1.36 9.53 13.05
CA VAL A 230 -1.46 8.46 12.05
C VAL A 230 -2.81 7.81 12.26
N GLU A 231 -3.64 7.80 11.22
CA GLU A 231 -5.03 7.37 11.29
C GLU A 231 -5.38 6.41 10.16
N LEU A 232 -6.38 5.57 10.45
CA LEU A 232 -6.98 4.71 9.46
C LEU A 232 -7.87 5.56 8.55
N SER A 233 -7.65 5.47 7.24
CA SER A 233 -8.39 6.30 6.27
C SER A 233 -9.91 6.13 6.36
N HIS A 234 -10.37 4.91 6.63
CA HIS A 234 -11.80 4.58 6.75
C HIS A 234 -12.46 5.10 8.03
N GLU A 235 -11.71 5.60 9.01
CA GLU A 235 -12.27 6.26 10.20
C GLU A 235 -12.25 7.79 10.06
N PHE A 236 -11.23 8.31 9.36
CA PHE A 236 -10.86 9.72 9.38
C PHE A 236 -12.01 10.67 9.04
N ARG A 237 -12.70 10.45 7.92
CA ARG A 237 -13.75 11.39 7.46
C ARG A 237 -15.04 11.32 8.29
N TYR A 238 -15.30 10.21 8.98
CA TYR A 238 -16.57 9.97 9.67
C TYR A 238 -16.62 10.53 11.09
N ARG A 239 -15.48 11.01 11.61
CA ARG A 239 -15.35 11.56 12.97
C ARG A 239 -15.28 13.09 13.03
N ASP A 240 -15.56 13.78 11.92
CA ASP A 240 -15.44 15.24 11.78
C ASP A 240 -14.06 15.77 12.23
N PRO A 241 -12.98 15.40 11.51
CA PRO A 241 -11.61 15.69 11.95
C PRO A 241 -11.33 17.20 11.88
N VAL A 242 -10.74 17.73 12.94
CA VAL A 242 -10.33 19.15 12.99
C VAL A 242 -9.09 19.32 12.13
N ILE A 243 -9.23 19.82 10.90
CA ILE A 243 -8.13 20.12 9.97
C ILE A 243 -8.30 21.53 9.40
N ASP A 244 -7.19 22.15 9.02
CA ASP A 244 -7.16 23.52 8.48
C ASP A 244 -6.01 23.70 7.49
N ALA A 245 -5.83 24.93 7.00
CA ALA A 245 -4.78 25.29 6.04
C ALA A 245 -3.33 25.15 6.58
N ARG A 246 -3.15 24.96 7.89
CA ARG A 246 -1.84 24.72 8.54
C ARG A 246 -1.60 23.24 8.82
N THR A 247 -2.58 22.39 8.54
CA THR A 247 -2.48 20.93 8.60
C THR A 247 -2.03 20.40 7.24
N LEU A 248 -0.98 19.55 7.24
CA LEU A 248 -0.65 18.70 6.11
C LEU A 248 -1.30 17.33 6.27
N VAL A 249 -2.09 16.92 5.29
CA VAL A 249 -2.59 15.54 5.21
C VAL A 249 -1.67 14.77 4.26
N VAL A 250 -1.01 13.74 4.78
CA VAL A 250 -0.14 12.85 4.01
C VAL A 250 -0.86 11.52 3.81
N SER A 251 -1.23 11.17 2.58
CA SER A 251 -1.83 9.87 2.29
C SER A 251 -0.79 8.86 1.81
N ILE A 252 -0.92 7.59 2.19
CA ILE A 252 -0.04 6.51 1.76
C ILE A 252 -0.88 5.42 1.11
N SER A 253 -0.59 5.11 -0.15
CA SER A 253 -1.25 4.02 -0.87
C SER A 253 -0.32 3.45 -1.92
N GLN A 254 -0.07 2.13 -1.88
CA GLN A 254 0.72 1.45 -2.91
C GLN A 254 0.05 1.60 -4.28
N SER A 255 -1.24 1.26 -4.39
CA SER A 255 -1.98 1.29 -5.64
C SER A 255 -2.35 2.71 -6.09
N GLY A 256 -2.50 3.64 -5.13
CA GLY A 256 -3.08 4.96 -5.40
C GLY A 256 -4.57 4.92 -5.72
N GLU A 257 -5.25 3.80 -5.43
CA GLU A 257 -6.66 3.55 -5.78
C GLU A 257 -7.48 3.03 -4.58
N THR A 258 -6.91 3.03 -3.37
CA THR A 258 -7.62 2.60 -2.15
C THR A 258 -8.77 3.56 -1.84
N MET A 259 -10.02 3.09 -1.93
CA MET A 259 -11.22 3.95 -1.88
C MET A 259 -11.28 4.82 -0.62
N ASP A 260 -11.14 4.23 0.56
CA ASP A 260 -11.16 4.98 1.82
C ASP A 260 -10.11 6.09 1.87
N THR A 261 -8.93 5.82 1.32
CA THR A 261 -7.83 6.79 1.30
C THR A 261 -8.08 7.89 0.29
N LEU A 262 -8.59 7.55 -0.89
CA LEU A 262 -9.03 8.52 -1.89
C LEU A 262 -10.10 9.47 -1.33
N MET A 263 -11.10 8.91 -0.65
CA MET A 263 -12.16 9.71 -0.07
C MET A 263 -11.69 10.59 1.08
N ALA A 264 -10.73 10.12 1.87
CA ALA A 264 -10.12 10.93 2.92
C ALA A 264 -9.26 12.08 2.36
N VAL A 265 -8.54 11.86 1.25
CA VAL A 265 -7.82 12.92 0.52
C VAL A 265 -8.80 13.97 -0.01
N LYS A 266 -9.87 13.55 -0.69
CA LYS A 266 -10.90 14.48 -1.19
C LYS A 266 -11.53 15.30 -0.08
N TYR A 267 -11.80 14.69 1.06
CA TYR A 267 -12.30 15.39 2.25
C TYR A 267 -11.29 16.44 2.73
N ALA A 268 -10.00 16.09 2.83
CA ALA A 268 -8.96 17.01 3.28
C ALA A 268 -8.80 18.22 2.35
N VAL A 269 -8.82 18.01 1.03
CA VAL A 269 -8.80 19.09 0.03
C VAL A 269 -10.02 20.00 0.20
N ALA A 270 -11.22 19.42 0.33
CA ALA A 270 -12.45 20.19 0.50
C ALA A 270 -12.46 21.03 1.80
N ALA A 271 -11.78 20.55 2.84
CA ALA A 271 -11.60 21.27 4.11
C ALA A 271 -10.48 22.32 4.06
N GLY A 272 -9.73 22.43 2.96
CA GLY A 272 -8.67 23.42 2.75
C GLY A 272 -7.31 23.05 3.35
N ALA A 273 -7.11 21.78 3.75
CA ALA A 273 -5.81 21.27 4.15
C ALA A 273 -4.92 21.00 2.94
N LYS A 274 -3.60 21.11 3.10
CA LYS A 274 -2.65 20.71 2.06
C LYS A 274 -2.54 19.20 1.99
N THR A 275 -2.46 18.63 0.78
CA THR A 275 -2.40 17.18 0.59
C THR A 275 -1.13 16.72 -0.11
N LEU A 276 -0.44 15.75 0.49
CA LEU A 276 0.72 15.07 -0.08
C LEU A 276 0.41 13.57 -0.16
N SER A 277 0.55 12.96 -1.33
CA SER A 277 0.41 11.50 -1.48
C SER A 277 1.76 10.81 -1.64
N ILE A 278 1.96 9.69 -0.94
CA ILE A 278 3.06 8.76 -1.20
C ILE A 278 2.46 7.55 -1.92
N CYS A 279 2.77 7.44 -3.21
CA CYS A 279 2.21 6.42 -4.09
C CYS A 279 3.29 5.64 -4.83
N ASN A 280 2.99 4.41 -5.24
CA ASN A 280 3.88 3.66 -6.13
C ASN A 280 3.44 3.74 -7.59
N THR A 281 2.13 3.70 -7.84
CA THR A 281 1.55 3.73 -9.19
C THR A 281 1.45 5.16 -9.73
N GLN A 282 2.11 5.42 -10.86
CA GLN A 282 2.05 6.70 -11.56
C GLN A 282 0.67 6.92 -12.20
N GLY A 283 0.18 8.16 -12.19
CA GLY A 283 -1.12 8.52 -12.77
C GLY A 283 -2.35 8.01 -11.99
N ALA A 284 -2.17 7.34 -10.85
CA ALA A 284 -3.25 6.84 -10.02
C ALA A 284 -4.15 7.96 -9.47
N THR A 285 -5.39 7.64 -9.13
CA THR A 285 -6.41 8.62 -8.73
C THR A 285 -5.99 9.43 -7.51
N ILE A 286 -5.49 8.78 -6.44
CA ILE A 286 -5.02 9.47 -5.23
C ILE A 286 -3.87 10.44 -5.53
N ALA A 287 -3.02 10.12 -6.52
CA ALA A 287 -1.94 11.00 -6.92
C ALA A 287 -2.47 12.24 -7.65
N ARG A 288 -3.45 12.08 -8.54
CA ARG A 288 -4.05 13.20 -9.30
C ARG A 288 -4.89 14.14 -8.44
N GLU A 289 -5.46 13.65 -7.36
CA GLU A 289 -6.34 14.42 -6.46
C GLU A 289 -5.57 15.15 -5.34
N SER A 290 -4.26 14.92 -5.21
CA SER A 290 -3.42 15.56 -4.19
C SER A 290 -2.65 16.77 -4.73
N ASP A 291 -2.34 17.73 -3.85
CA ASP A 291 -1.58 18.94 -4.22
C ASP A 291 -0.12 18.61 -4.58
N ALA A 292 0.45 17.55 -4.00
CA ALA A 292 1.79 17.03 -4.30
C ALA A 292 1.86 15.50 -4.16
N VAL A 293 2.83 14.87 -4.82
CA VAL A 293 2.98 13.41 -4.81
C VAL A 293 4.46 13.01 -4.77
N ILE A 294 4.84 12.14 -3.84
CA ILE A 294 6.15 11.46 -3.83
C ILE A 294 5.95 10.04 -4.36
N TYR A 295 6.53 9.74 -5.50
CA TYR A 295 6.51 8.38 -6.04
C TYR A 295 7.62 7.51 -5.44
N THR A 296 7.29 6.32 -4.97
CA THR A 296 8.26 5.40 -4.39
C THR A 296 9.15 4.73 -5.44
N HIS A 297 8.68 4.59 -6.69
CA HIS A 297 9.43 3.93 -7.76
C HIS A 297 9.88 2.49 -7.42
N ALA A 298 9.15 1.78 -6.56
CA ALA A 298 9.45 0.40 -6.17
C ALA A 298 9.19 -0.62 -7.30
N GLY A 299 8.64 -0.17 -8.42
CA GLY A 299 8.17 -1.02 -9.52
C GLY A 299 6.82 -1.69 -9.21
N PRO A 300 6.24 -2.44 -10.15
CA PRO A 300 4.97 -3.12 -9.94
C PRO A 300 5.08 -4.12 -8.78
N GLU A 301 4.04 -4.17 -7.94
CA GLU A 301 3.92 -5.15 -6.84
C GLU A 301 2.63 -5.94 -7.09
N VAL A 302 2.79 -7.22 -7.41
CA VAL A 302 1.76 -8.14 -7.89
C VAL A 302 1.21 -8.99 -6.75
N ALA A 303 2.07 -9.45 -5.82
CA ALA A 303 1.59 -10.25 -4.68
C ALA A 303 0.63 -9.43 -3.82
N VAL A 304 -0.47 -10.05 -3.37
CA VAL A 304 -1.51 -9.34 -2.60
C VAL A 304 -0.93 -8.70 -1.33
N ALA A 305 -0.13 -9.45 -0.58
CA ALA A 305 0.54 -8.94 0.61
C ALA A 305 1.68 -7.99 0.23
N SER A 306 1.59 -6.72 0.67
CA SER A 306 2.64 -5.71 0.45
C SER A 306 3.98 -6.12 1.09
N THR A 307 5.08 -5.91 0.38
CA THR A 307 6.46 -6.15 0.82
C THR A 307 7.35 -4.94 0.50
N LYS A 308 7.93 -4.87 -0.70
CA LYS A 308 8.78 -3.77 -1.15
C LYS A 308 8.11 -2.40 -1.12
N ALA A 309 6.79 -2.34 -1.28
CA ALA A 309 6.07 -1.08 -1.11
C ALA A 309 6.16 -0.55 0.33
N PHE A 310 6.18 -1.41 1.36
CA PHE A 310 6.31 -0.97 2.76
C PHE A 310 7.66 -0.27 2.99
N VAL A 311 8.77 -0.93 2.64
CA VAL A 311 10.11 -0.35 2.86
C VAL A 311 10.34 0.92 2.03
N ALA A 312 9.80 0.95 0.80
CA ALA A 312 9.88 2.13 -0.07
C ALA A 312 9.03 3.30 0.45
N GLN A 313 7.84 3.04 1.00
CA GLN A 313 7.01 4.07 1.65
C GLN A 313 7.70 4.68 2.86
N VAL A 314 8.34 3.85 3.70
CA VAL A 314 9.10 4.33 4.85
C VAL A 314 10.31 5.16 4.40
N ALA A 315 11.05 4.72 3.37
CA ALA A 315 12.15 5.49 2.79
C ALA A 315 11.67 6.87 2.26
N ALA A 316 10.52 6.91 1.57
CA ALA A 316 9.90 8.15 1.10
C ALA A 316 9.51 9.08 2.27
N LEU A 317 8.91 8.54 3.34
CA LEU A 317 8.61 9.28 4.57
C LEU A 317 9.88 9.81 5.24
N TYR A 318 11.00 9.09 5.14
CA TYR A 318 12.26 9.52 5.72
C TYR A 318 12.89 10.68 4.94
N LEU A 319 12.89 10.59 3.60
CA LEU A 319 13.26 11.72 2.74
C LEU A 319 12.39 12.95 3.04
N PHE A 320 11.08 12.75 3.18
CA PHE A 320 10.14 13.80 3.52
C PHE A 320 10.46 14.44 4.89
N GLY A 321 10.68 13.63 5.93
CA GLY A 321 11.04 14.13 7.25
C GLY A 321 12.36 14.91 7.26
N LEU A 322 13.37 14.45 6.52
CA LEU A 322 14.66 15.15 6.38
C LEU A 322 14.52 16.44 5.58
N HIS A 323 13.67 16.46 4.55
CA HIS A 323 13.38 17.66 3.78
C HIS A 323 12.71 18.72 4.67
N LEU A 324 11.70 18.34 5.45
CA LEU A 324 11.09 19.24 6.43
C LEU A 324 12.09 19.73 7.48
N ALA A 325 12.96 18.85 7.98
CA ALA A 325 13.98 19.23 8.96
C ALA A 325 14.96 20.28 8.40
N ARG A 326 15.32 20.16 7.11
CA ARG A 326 16.11 21.16 6.39
C ARG A 326 15.37 22.49 6.28
N VAL A 327 14.15 22.47 5.75
CA VAL A 327 13.32 23.67 5.51
C VAL A 327 13.06 24.43 6.82
N ARG A 328 12.86 23.70 7.92
CA ARG A 328 12.61 24.24 9.26
C ARG A 328 13.88 24.49 10.09
N GLN A 329 15.05 24.11 9.57
CA GLN A 329 16.34 24.26 10.23
C GLN A 329 16.41 23.63 11.63
N THR A 330 15.70 22.51 11.83
CA THR A 330 15.67 21.78 13.11
C THR A 330 16.84 20.82 13.28
N LEU A 331 17.49 20.45 12.17
CA LEU A 331 18.74 19.71 12.13
C LEU A 331 19.79 20.49 11.36
N SER A 332 21.06 20.33 11.75
CA SER A 332 22.19 20.86 11.00
C SER A 332 22.43 20.05 9.72
N SER A 333 23.11 20.66 8.74
CA SER A 333 23.49 19.96 7.50
C SER A 333 24.36 18.72 7.75
N VAL A 334 25.18 18.72 8.81
CA VAL A 334 26.02 17.57 9.19
C VAL A 334 25.16 16.42 9.71
N GLU A 335 24.15 16.72 10.54
CA GLU A 335 23.21 15.71 11.03
C GLU A 335 22.37 15.12 9.89
N ILE A 336 21.87 15.96 8.98
CA ILE A 336 21.13 15.52 7.80
C ILE A 336 22.00 14.63 6.92
N ALA A 337 23.23 15.05 6.60
CA ALA A 337 24.15 14.25 5.79
C ALA A 337 24.48 12.89 6.43
N GLY A 338 24.62 12.84 7.77
CA GLY A 338 24.82 11.58 8.48
C GLY A 338 23.61 10.64 8.39
N LEU A 339 22.40 11.17 8.56
CA LEU A 339 21.15 10.40 8.42
C LEU A 339 20.92 9.92 6.98
N LEU A 340 21.26 10.74 5.99
CA LEU A 340 21.21 10.34 4.59
C LEU A 340 22.23 9.24 4.28
N GLY A 341 23.44 9.31 4.83
CA GLY A 341 24.43 8.24 4.69
C GLY A 341 23.96 6.90 5.27
N GLU A 342 23.22 6.90 6.39
CA GLU A 342 22.57 5.69 6.90
C GLU A 342 21.45 5.19 5.96
N LEU A 343 20.63 6.10 5.43
CA LEU A 343 19.56 5.78 4.48
C LEU A 343 20.11 5.18 3.17
N GLU A 344 21.20 5.72 2.65
CA GLU A 344 21.89 5.26 1.43
C GLU A 344 22.60 3.91 1.64
N ALA A 345 22.98 3.57 2.87
CA ALA A 345 23.57 2.27 3.21
C ALA A 345 22.54 1.15 3.39
N LEU A 346 21.27 1.49 3.61
CA LEU A 346 20.22 0.50 3.87
C LEU A 346 20.03 -0.56 2.78
N PRO A 347 20.10 -0.26 1.47
CA PRO A 347 19.99 -1.28 0.42
C PRO A 347 21.00 -2.43 0.62
N ASP A 348 22.28 -2.12 0.82
CA ASP A 348 23.33 -3.13 1.01
C ASP A 348 23.15 -3.91 2.32
N GLN A 349 22.72 -3.22 3.38
CA GLN A 349 22.40 -3.85 4.65
C GLN A 349 21.21 -4.80 4.52
N LEU A 350 20.16 -4.40 3.81
CA LEU A 350 18.98 -5.22 3.60
C LEU A 350 19.30 -6.44 2.73
N ALA A 351 20.13 -6.27 1.70
CA ALA A 351 20.64 -7.40 0.92
C ALA A 351 21.37 -8.43 1.81
N THR A 352 22.16 -7.97 2.77
CA THR A 352 22.81 -8.84 3.78
C THR A 352 21.80 -9.58 4.65
N VAL A 353 20.67 -8.95 5.02
CA VAL A 353 19.60 -9.62 5.79
C VAL A 353 18.97 -10.74 4.97
N LEU A 354 18.73 -10.50 3.68
CA LEU A 354 18.10 -11.47 2.77
C LEU A 354 18.92 -12.75 2.58
N GLU A 355 20.23 -12.72 2.80
CA GLU A 355 21.09 -13.92 2.76
C GLU A 355 20.72 -14.97 3.83
N GLN A 356 19.97 -14.58 4.88
CA GLN A 356 19.50 -15.49 5.93
C GLN A 356 18.24 -16.28 5.55
N HIS A 357 17.79 -16.20 4.29
CA HIS A 357 16.58 -16.85 3.79
C HIS A 357 16.47 -18.32 4.22
N ASP A 358 17.51 -19.13 3.98
CA ASP A 358 17.49 -20.58 4.25
C ASP A 358 17.26 -20.90 5.74
N ALA A 359 17.86 -20.13 6.64
CA ALA A 359 17.68 -20.31 8.08
C ALA A 359 16.23 -19.99 8.51
N ILE A 360 15.63 -18.98 7.89
CA ILE A 360 14.25 -18.58 8.15
C ILE A 360 13.26 -19.59 7.53
N THR A 361 13.54 -20.11 6.34
CA THR A 361 12.79 -21.23 5.72
C THR A 361 12.77 -22.44 6.64
N GLN A 362 13.92 -22.82 7.19
CA GLN A 362 14.00 -23.95 8.13
C GLN A 362 13.15 -23.71 9.39
N LEU A 363 13.21 -22.49 9.94
CA LEU A 363 12.42 -22.09 11.09
C LEU A 363 10.91 -22.14 10.78
N ALA A 364 10.48 -21.63 9.63
CA ALA A 364 9.10 -21.70 9.16
C ALA A 364 8.61 -23.14 9.04
N GLY A 365 9.43 -24.03 8.45
CA GLY A 365 9.12 -25.46 8.35
C GLY A 365 8.88 -26.12 9.71
N TRP A 366 9.70 -25.81 10.73
CA TRP A 366 9.50 -26.30 12.10
C TRP A 366 8.25 -25.73 12.79
N MET A 367 7.68 -24.66 12.26
CA MET A 367 6.53 -23.96 12.83
C MET A 367 5.22 -24.22 12.08
N THR A 368 5.19 -25.16 11.14
CA THR A 368 4.00 -25.49 10.32
C THR A 368 2.74 -25.81 11.14
N ASP A 369 2.88 -26.41 12.32
CA ASP A 369 1.75 -26.73 13.21
C ASP A 369 1.32 -25.58 14.15
N THR A 370 2.00 -24.43 14.07
CA THR A 370 1.71 -23.26 14.91
C THR A 370 0.34 -22.69 14.57
N ARG A 371 -0.43 -22.38 15.61
CA ARG A 371 -1.79 -21.80 15.52
C ARG A 371 -1.84 -20.33 15.89
N SER A 372 -0.93 -19.88 16.73
CA SER A 372 -0.85 -18.51 17.22
C SER A 372 0.60 -18.05 17.30
N VAL A 373 0.89 -16.81 16.92
CA VAL A 373 2.20 -16.18 17.05
C VAL A 373 2.02 -14.76 17.57
N LEU A 374 2.77 -14.38 18.59
CA LEU A 374 2.77 -13.00 19.09
C LEU A 374 4.00 -12.26 18.57
N PHE A 375 3.84 -10.96 18.32
CA PHE A 375 4.92 -10.07 17.89
C PHE A 375 5.05 -8.93 18.87
N LEU A 376 6.25 -8.67 19.35
CA LEU A 376 6.53 -7.60 20.32
C LEU A 376 7.53 -6.62 19.74
N GLY A 377 7.18 -5.35 19.79
CA GLY A 377 8.08 -4.26 19.43
C GLY A 377 7.88 -3.07 20.36
N ARG A 378 8.83 -2.15 20.37
CA ARG A 378 8.69 -0.90 21.14
C ARG A 378 9.18 0.28 20.32
N HIS A 379 8.52 1.43 20.49
CA HIS A 379 8.83 2.62 19.68
C HIS A 379 8.75 2.26 18.18
N ALA A 380 9.77 2.60 17.39
CA ALA A 380 9.87 2.29 15.97
C ALA A 380 9.82 0.78 15.64
N GLY A 381 10.08 -0.12 16.61
CA GLY A 381 9.89 -1.56 16.43
C GLY A 381 8.43 -2.02 16.55
N TYR A 382 7.53 -1.22 17.15
CA TYR A 382 6.12 -1.61 17.31
C TYR A 382 5.35 -1.68 15.97
N PRO A 383 5.47 -0.70 15.05
CA PRO A 383 4.90 -0.83 13.70
C PRO A 383 5.38 -2.08 12.96
N VAL A 384 6.64 -2.48 13.14
CA VAL A 384 7.18 -3.73 12.54
C VAL A 384 6.56 -4.98 13.16
N ALA A 385 6.30 -4.97 14.47
CA ALA A 385 5.56 -6.05 15.12
C ALA A 385 4.14 -6.20 14.56
N LEU A 386 3.45 -5.08 14.31
CA LEU A 386 2.13 -5.06 13.69
C LEU A 386 2.18 -5.56 12.24
N GLU A 387 3.17 -5.14 11.46
CA GLU A 387 3.37 -5.57 10.08
C GLU A 387 3.65 -7.07 9.98
N GLY A 388 4.57 -7.60 10.79
CA GLY A 388 4.86 -9.04 10.84
C GLY A 388 3.63 -9.87 11.21
N ALA A 389 2.84 -9.40 12.18
CA ALA A 389 1.57 -10.03 12.54
C ALA A 389 0.54 -9.98 11.40
N LEU A 390 0.48 -8.88 10.65
CA LEU A 390 -0.41 -8.73 9.51
C LEU A 390 -0.03 -9.70 8.38
N LYS A 391 1.24 -9.77 7.97
CA LYS A 391 1.70 -10.72 6.93
C LYS A 391 1.33 -12.15 7.26
N LEU A 392 1.49 -12.55 8.52
CA LEU A 392 1.20 -13.92 8.95
C LEU A 392 -0.31 -14.23 8.96
N LYS A 393 -1.15 -13.25 9.29
CA LYS A 393 -2.62 -13.35 9.15
C LYS A 393 -3.04 -13.47 7.69
N GLU A 394 -2.47 -12.63 6.83
CA GLU A 394 -2.78 -12.58 5.40
C GLU A 394 -2.39 -13.87 4.67
N LEU A 395 -1.18 -14.39 4.92
CA LEU A 395 -0.60 -15.48 4.13
C LEU A 395 -0.86 -16.85 4.74
N ALA A 396 -0.64 -16.98 6.05
CA ALA A 396 -0.65 -18.28 6.73
C ALA A 396 -1.97 -18.59 7.46
N TYR A 397 -2.90 -17.64 7.52
CA TYR A 397 -4.21 -17.73 8.20
C TYR A 397 -4.11 -18.16 9.67
N ILE A 398 -3.01 -17.83 10.33
CA ILE A 398 -2.84 -18.09 11.76
C ILE A 398 -3.17 -16.86 12.56
N HIS A 399 -3.56 -17.06 13.82
CA HIS A 399 -3.82 -15.95 14.70
C HIS A 399 -2.49 -15.28 15.05
N ALA A 400 -2.21 -14.13 14.43
CA ALA A 400 -1.03 -13.35 14.74
C ALA A 400 -1.41 -11.95 15.22
N GLU A 401 -0.77 -11.53 16.31
CA GLU A 401 -1.07 -10.26 16.97
C GLU A 401 0.21 -9.53 17.37
N GLY A 402 0.26 -8.24 17.06
CA GLY A 402 1.38 -7.35 17.38
C GLY A 402 1.07 -6.46 18.57
N PHE A 403 1.95 -6.45 19.56
CA PHE A 403 1.83 -5.64 20.77
C PHE A 403 3.01 -4.70 20.97
N ALA A 404 2.73 -3.54 21.55
CA ALA A 404 3.76 -2.74 22.18
C ALA A 404 4.30 -3.53 23.39
N ALA A 405 5.60 -3.80 23.43
CA ALA A 405 6.19 -4.66 24.46
C ALA A 405 5.92 -4.18 25.90
N GLY A 406 5.73 -2.88 26.10
CA GLY A 406 5.34 -2.29 27.38
C GLY A 406 3.91 -2.64 27.84
N GLU A 407 3.00 -2.88 26.90
CA GLU A 407 1.58 -3.15 27.18
C GLU A 407 1.32 -4.59 27.62
N LEU A 408 2.31 -5.48 27.47
CA LEU A 408 2.14 -6.91 27.72
C LEU A 408 1.59 -7.20 29.13
N LYS A 409 2.09 -6.47 30.14
CA LYS A 409 1.63 -6.63 31.54
C LYS A 409 0.23 -6.10 31.81
N HIS A 410 -0.35 -5.35 30.89
CA HIS A 410 -1.66 -4.74 31.03
C HIS A 410 -2.79 -5.65 30.53
N GLY A 411 -2.51 -6.93 30.31
CA GLY A 411 -3.49 -7.96 29.94
C GLY A 411 -2.92 -9.05 29.02
N PRO A 412 -2.29 -8.69 27.89
CA PRO A 412 -1.89 -9.66 26.85
C PRO A 412 -0.91 -10.75 27.31
N ILE A 413 -0.15 -10.53 28.40
CA ILE A 413 0.74 -11.54 28.98
C ILE A 413 0.00 -12.82 29.41
N ALA A 414 -1.31 -12.74 29.64
CA ALA A 414 -2.15 -13.90 29.97
C ALA A 414 -2.28 -14.90 28.81
N LEU A 415 -1.97 -14.50 27.58
CA LEU A 415 -1.97 -15.37 26.40
C LEU A 415 -0.70 -16.23 26.30
N ILE A 416 0.31 -15.99 27.14
CA ILE A 416 1.57 -16.72 27.08
C ILE A 416 1.40 -18.11 27.70
N GLU A 417 1.47 -19.12 26.83
CA GLU A 417 1.50 -20.54 27.19
C GLU A 417 2.91 -21.14 26.98
N PRO A 418 3.24 -22.26 27.65
CA PRO A 418 4.48 -22.98 27.37
C PRO A 418 4.63 -23.34 25.89
N GLY A 419 5.72 -22.90 25.28
CA GLY A 419 6.03 -23.09 23.87
C GLY A 419 5.44 -22.04 22.93
N GLN A 420 4.62 -21.10 23.41
CA GLN A 420 4.00 -20.05 22.59
C GLN A 420 5.10 -19.24 21.86
N PRO A 421 5.12 -19.25 20.51
CA PRO A 421 6.11 -18.49 19.76
C PRO A 421 5.87 -16.99 19.88
N VAL A 422 6.94 -16.26 20.17
CA VAL A 422 6.93 -14.80 20.27
C VAL A 422 8.12 -14.21 19.51
N PHE A 423 7.84 -13.50 18.42
CA PHE A 423 8.83 -12.66 17.76
C PHE A 423 9.05 -11.37 18.54
N VAL A 424 10.30 -10.99 18.75
CA VAL A 424 10.64 -9.74 19.47
C VAL A 424 11.61 -8.93 18.63
N ILE A 425 11.19 -7.72 18.24
CA ILE A 425 12.03 -6.74 17.57
C ILE A 425 12.81 -6.01 18.65
N VAL A 426 14.10 -6.32 18.75
CA VAL A 426 14.99 -5.79 19.79
C VAL A 426 15.68 -4.55 19.24
N PRO A 427 15.47 -3.36 19.83
CA PRO A 427 16.13 -2.14 19.35
C PRO A 427 17.62 -2.16 19.69
N SER A 428 18.45 -1.47 18.90
CA SER A 428 19.90 -1.38 19.11
C SER A 428 20.27 -0.91 20.53
N PRO A 429 21.22 -1.57 21.23
CA PRO A 429 21.74 -1.12 22.52
C PRO A 429 22.61 0.15 22.45
N ARG A 430 22.95 0.63 21.25
CA ARG A 430 23.97 1.68 21.06
C ARG A 430 23.44 3.09 21.25
N ALA A 431 22.14 3.30 21.03
CA ALA A 431 21.54 4.60 21.22
C ALA A 431 21.50 4.96 22.71
N LYS A 432 21.90 6.18 23.05
CA LYS A 432 21.93 6.68 24.45
C LYS A 432 20.59 6.51 25.15
N ASP A 433 19.50 6.79 24.44
CA ASP A 433 18.13 6.69 24.94
C ASP A 433 17.44 5.40 24.48
N SER A 434 18.23 4.35 24.20
CA SER A 434 17.71 3.08 23.72
C SER A 434 16.75 2.43 24.71
N LEU A 435 15.67 1.87 24.18
CA LEU A 435 14.72 1.06 24.92
C LEU A 435 15.15 -0.40 25.06
N HIS A 436 16.33 -0.75 24.56
CA HIS A 436 16.91 -2.09 24.57
C HIS A 436 16.87 -2.77 25.96
N PRO A 437 17.34 -2.16 27.07
CA PRO A 437 17.28 -2.82 28.37
C PRO A 437 15.86 -3.15 28.83
N LYS A 438 14.88 -2.34 28.39
CA LYS A 438 13.47 -2.59 28.69
C LYS A 438 12.92 -3.75 27.87
N VAL A 439 13.26 -3.84 26.59
CA VAL A 439 12.85 -4.95 25.72
C VAL A 439 13.49 -6.26 26.18
N VAL A 440 14.78 -6.27 26.55
CA VAL A 440 15.43 -7.46 27.14
C VAL A 440 14.74 -7.89 28.43
N SER A 441 14.34 -6.94 29.29
CA SER A 441 13.52 -7.25 30.48
C SER A 441 12.17 -7.87 30.10
N ASN A 442 11.50 -7.39 29.05
CA ASN A 442 10.25 -7.99 28.59
C ASN A 442 10.47 -9.41 28.06
N ILE A 443 11.55 -9.68 27.33
CA ILE A 443 11.94 -11.03 26.88
C ILE A 443 12.08 -11.99 28.07
N GLN A 444 12.80 -11.57 29.11
CA GLN A 444 12.98 -12.38 30.32
C GLN A 444 11.64 -12.74 30.98
N GLU A 445 10.70 -11.80 31.01
CA GLU A 445 9.39 -11.97 31.62
C GLU A 445 8.51 -12.99 30.88
N ILE A 446 8.46 -12.93 29.56
CA ILE A 446 7.67 -13.90 28.78
C ILE A 446 8.34 -15.27 28.73
N ARG A 447 9.68 -15.30 28.68
CA ARG A 447 10.41 -16.56 28.75
C ARG A 447 10.17 -17.27 30.08
N ALA A 448 10.14 -16.53 31.19
CA ALA A 448 9.82 -17.09 32.51
C ALA A 448 8.42 -17.71 32.58
N ARG A 449 7.53 -17.40 31.62
CA ARG A 449 6.19 -17.97 31.48
C ARG A 449 6.11 -19.06 30.40
N GLY A 450 7.25 -19.44 29.83
CA GLY A 450 7.37 -20.54 28.88
C GLY A 450 7.29 -20.14 27.42
N ALA A 451 7.26 -18.85 27.07
CA ALA A 451 7.30 -18.41 25.68
C ALA A 451 8.57 -18.91 24.97
N ARG A 452 8.44 -19.31 23.71
CA ARG A 452 9.56 -19.58 22.80
C ARG A 452 9.93 -18.27 22.10
N ILE A 453 11.13 -17.77 22.36
CA ILE A 453 11.57 -16.43 21.96
C ILE A 453 12.33 -16.47 20.65
N LEU A 454 11.83 -15.71 19.67
CA LEU A 454 12.45 -15.48 18.36
C LEU A 454 12.86 -14.01 18.29
N ALA A 455 14.11 -13.72 18.64
CA ALA A 455 14.60 -12.34 18.68
C ALA A 455 15.15 -11.91 17.32
N ILE A 456 14.76 -10.73 16.84
CA ILE A 456 15.44 -10.01 15.78
C ILE A 456 16.29 -8.93 16.45
N ALA A 457 17.60 -9.01 16.31
CA ALA A 457 18.54 -8.13 17.01
C ALA A 457 19.75 -7.81 16.14
N GLU A 458 20.37 -6.65 16.38
CA GLU A 458 21.60 -6.26 15.68
C GLU A 458 22.74 -7.27 15.90
N GLU A 459 23.63 -7.37 14.90
CA GLU A 459 24.83 -8.18 15.01
C GLU A 459 25.72 -7.73 16.17
N GLY A 460 26.11 -8.71 17.00
CA GLY A 460 26.95 -8.48 18.17
C GLY A 460 26.18 -8.23 19.47
N ASP A 461 24.84 -8.18 19.46
CA ASP A 461 24.07 -8.07 20.71
C ASP A 461 24.09 -9.39 21.52
N VAL A 462 25.00 -9.45 22.48
CA VAL A 462 25.15 -10.60 23.38
C VAL A 462 24.11 -10.66 24.50
N SER A 463 23.35 -9.58 24.72
CA SER A 463 22.42 -9.48 25.85
C SER A 463 21.15 -10.31 25.66
N VAL A 464 20.76 -10.58 24.41
CA VAL A 464 19.57 -11.38 24.06
C VAL A 464 19.86 -12.88 24.07
N LEU A 465 21.11 -13.29 23.81
CA LEU A 465 21.51 -14.70 23.66
C LEU A 465 21.12 -15.59 24.84
N PRO A 466 21.22 -15.16 26.12
CA PRO A 466 20.84 -16.02 27.23
C PRO A 466 19.35 -16.31 27.28
N TYR A 467 18.51 -15.49 26.63
CA TYR A 467 17.05 -15.49 26.78
C TYR A 467 16.29 -15.82 25.50
N ALA A 468 16.94 -15.79 24.35
CA ALA A 468 16.34 -16.14 23.05
C ALA A 468 16.55 -17.62 22.71
N ASP A 469 15.52 -18.28 22.18
CA ASP A 469 15.63 -19.63 21.61
C ASP A 469 16.17 -19.59 20.17
N THR A 470 15.91 -18.50 19.46
CA THR A 470 16.43 -18.22 18.13
C THR A 470 16.73 -16.73 18.00
N VAL A 471 17.87 -16.40 17.39
CA VAL A 471 18.26 -15.01 17.13
C VAL A 471 18.49 -14.86 15.63
N ILE A 472 17.68 -14.02 15.01
CA ILE A 472 17.86 -13.55 13.63
C ILE A 472 18.67 -12.26 13.72
N ARG A 473 19.81 -12.21 13.04
CA ARG A 473 20.75 -11.10 13.15
C ARG A 473 20.48 -10.09 12.04
N ILE A 474 20.51 -8.81 12.35
CA ILE A 474 20.45 -7.74 11.34
C ILE A 474 21.71 -6.87 11.42
N PRO A 475 22.13 -6.25 10.31
CA PRO A 475 23.23 -5.29 10.34
C PRO A 475 22.99 -4.13 11.31
N LEU A 476 24.08 -3.46 11.64
CA LEU A 476 24.08 -2.31 12.54
C LEU A 476 23.40 -1.11 11.87
N ALA A 477 22.34 -0.59 12.48
CA ALA A 477 21.67 0.61 12.05
C ALA A 477 21.19 1.42 13.26
N SER A 478 21.01 2.73 13.13
CA SER A 478 20.43 3.50 14.23
C SER A 478 18.94 3.19 14.41
N THR A 479 18.39 3.54 15.58
CA THR A 479 17.05 3.10 16.05
C THR A 479 15.89 3.35 15.08
N LEU A 480 15.99 4.35 14.20
CA LEU A 480 14.95 4.62 13.20
C LEU A 480 15.15 3.83 11.91
N PHE A 481 16.36 3.40 11.57
CA PHE A 481 16.64 2.65 10.34
C PHE A 481 16.59 1.14 10.56
N GLU A 482 16.91 0.67 11.76
CA GLU A 482 16.83 -0.74 12.16
C GLU A 482 15.48 -1.43 11.83
N PRO A 483 14.30 -0.78 12.02
CA PRO A 483 13.01 -1.32 11.59
C PRO A 483 12.91 -1.75 10.11
N LEU A 484 13.60 -1.04 9.20
CA LEU A 484 13.62 -1.38 7.77
C LEU A 484 14.40 -2.67 7.49
N LEU A 485 15.35 -3.02 8.36
CA LEU A 485 16.08 -4.29 8.30
C LEU A 485 15.30 -5.41 9.00
N ALA A 486 14.60 -5.08 10.09
CA ALA A 486 13.89 -6.05 10.92
C ALA A 486 12.60 -6.60 10.27
N VAL A 487 12.02 -5.92 9.27
CA VAL A 487 10.78 -6.36 8.62
C VAL A 487 11.01 -7.53 7.65
N ALA A 488 12.12 -7.54 6.91
CA ALA A 488 12.42 -8.56 5.90
C ALA A 488 12.38 -9.99 6.46
N PRO A 489 13.00 -10.31 7.62
CA PRO A 489 12.90 -11.64 8.18
C PRO A 489 11.48 -12.09 8.51
N LEU A 490 10.60 -11.14 8.88
CA LEU A 490 9.20 -11.43 9.20
C LEU A 490 8.38 -11.74 7.95
N GLN A 491 8.64 -11.02 6.85
CA GLN A 491 8.01 -11.28 5.56
C GLN A 491 8.48 -12.64 4.99
N ILE A 492 9.79 -12.93 5.02
CA ILE A 492 10.34 -14.25 4.63
C ILE A 492 9.67 -15.34 5.46
N PHE A 493 9.65 -15.19 6.79
CA PHE A 493 9.02 -16.18 7.67
C PHE A 493 7.55 -16.41 7.34
N ALA A 494 6.78 -15.33 7.09
CA ALA A 494 5.36 -15.45 6.78
C ALA A 494 5.10 -16.14 5.43
N MET A 495 5.89 -15.78 4.42
CA MET A 495 5.86 -16.41 3.10
C MET A 495 6.19 -17.91 3.19
N GLU A 496 7.31 -18.24 3.82
CA GLU A 496 7.79 -19.62 3.92
C GLU A 496 6.87 -20.49 4.79
N LEU A 497 6.25 -19.92 5.83
CA LEU A 497 5.26 -20.65 6.64
C LEU A 497 3.98 -20.92 5.85
N ALA A 498 3.51 -19.97 5.04
CA ALA A 498 2.35 -20.16 4.18
C ALA A 498 2.62 -21.22 3.11
N ALA A 499 3.79 -21.17 2.47
CA ALA A 499 4.24 -22.18 1.52
C ALA A 499 4.35 -23.58 2.16
N ALA A 500 4.95 -23.68 3.36
CA ALA A 500 5.05 -24.94 4.10
C ALA A 500 3.67 -25.52 4.48
N LYS A 501 2.66 -24.66 4.68
CA LYS A 501 1.26 -25.05 4.91
C LYS A 501 0.51 -25.39 3.61
N GLY A 502 1.14 -25.26 2.43
CA GLY A 502 0.52 -25.50 1.13
C GLY A 502 -0.51 -24.45 0.72
N LEU A 503 -0.33 -23.20 1.19
CA LEU A 503 -1.22 -22.08 0.90
C LEU A 503 -0.71 -21.25 -0.29
N ASP A 504 -1.63 -20.57 -0.98
CA ASP A 504 -1.27 -19.61 -2.03
C ASP A 504 -0.70 -18.33 -1.41
N VAL A 505 0.58 -18.07 -1.70
CA VAL A 505 1.33 -16.91 -1.19
C VAL A 505 1.01 -15.65 -1.99
N ASP A 506 0.75 -15.77 -3.29
CA ASP A 506 0.55 -14.61 -4.18
C ASP A 506 -0.89 -14.12 -4.10
N GLN A 507 -1.85 -15.03 -3.95
CA GLN A 507 -3.30 -14.75 -3.93
C GLN A 507 -3.98 -15.40 -2.72
N PRO A 508 -3.80 -14.84 -1.50
CA PRO A 508 -4.47 -15.36 -0.33
C PRO A 508 -5.99 -15.21 -0.44
N ARG A 509 -6.73 -16.18 0.11
CA ARG A 509 -8.19 -16.22 0.04
C ARG A 509 -8.82 -14.97 0.66
N ASN A 510 -9.94 -14.53 0.08
CA ASN A 510 -10.75 -13.39 0.55
C ASN A 510 -10.05 -12.03 0.53
N LEU A 511 -8.84 -11.93 -0.03
CA LEU A 511 -8.10 -10.68 -0.15
C LEU A 511 -7.97 -10.29 -1.63
N ALA A 512 -7.87 -8.98 -1.87
CA ALA A 512 -7.55 -8.41 -3.16
C ALA A 512 -6.36 -7.46 -2.99
N LYS A 513 -5.56 -7.28 -4.04
CA LYS A 513 -4.37 -6.42 -3.99
C LYS A 513 -4.69 -4.97 -3.62
N SER A 514 -5.82 -4.45 -4.11
CA SER A 514 -6.31 -3.12 -3.79
C SER A 514 -7.80 -3.17 -3.47
N VAL A 515 -8.18 -2.57 -2.35
CA VAL A 515 -9.58 -2.38 -1.94
C VAL A 515 -10.09 -1.10 -2.60
N THR A 516 -10.82 -1.26 -3.72
CA THR A 516 -11.31 -0.17 -4.58
C THR A 516 -12.79 0.15 -4.37
N VAL A 517 -13.39 -0.43 -3.33
CA VAL A 517 -14.79 -0.24 -2.91
C VAL A 517 -14.82 -0.12 -1.39
N GLU A 518 -15.82 0.57 -0.85
CA GLU A 518 -16.07 0.64 0.60
C GLU A 518 -16.74 -0.63 1.14
#